data_AF-A0A7X8QKP8-F1
#
_entry.id   AF-A0A7X8QKP8-F1
#
_cell.length_a   1.000
_cell.length_b   1.000
_cell.length_c   1.000
_cell.angle_alpha   90.00
_cell.angle_beta   90.00
_cell.angle_gamma   90.00
#
_symmetry.space_group_name_H-M   'P 1'
#
loop_
_entity.id
_entity.type
_entity.pdbx_description
1 polymer ?
#
loop_
_entity_poly.entity_id
_entity_poly.type
_entity_poly.pdbx_seq_one_letter_code
_entity_poly.pdbx_strand_id
1 'polypeptide(L)'
;MAMYNMNQEVKRIAELQNRTEEAVAEELGLKKVSYSDGCYWIAWNRREERAVIAALEEAEDAKIRAEIRAERLATFHWIKEKGDWVVAGDFEGKIVGDTIVVMKANGSKQEKRISAFTESGNAYVK
;
A
#
# COMPACT_ATOMS: atom_id res chain seq x y z
N MET A 1 -14.78 -35.20 -1.73
CA MET A 1 -13.80 -34.14 -2.07
C MET A 1 -14.59 -32.84 -2.08
N ALA A 2 -14.24 -31.87 -1.23
CA ALA A 2 -15.00 -30.62 -1.14
C ALA A 2 -14.47 -29.63 -2.20
N MET A 3 -15.37 -28.96 -2.90
CA MET A 3 -15.06 -27.92 -3.89
C MET A 3 -15.61 -26.60 -3.38
N TYR A 4 -14.83 -25.53 -3.52
CA TYR A 4 -15.18 -24.20 -3.04
C TYR A 4 -15.16 -23.23 -4.22
N ASN A 5 -16.24 -22.48 -4.38
CA ASN A 5 -16.36 -21.44 -5.40
C ASN A 5 -15.68 -20.16 -4.91
N MET A 6 -14.63 -19.73 -5.61
CA MET A 6 -13.76 -18.62 -5.24
C MET A 6 -13.94 -17.39 -6.15
N ASN A 7 -15.04 -17.33 -6.92
CA ASN A 7 -15.24 -16.25 -7.89
C ASN A 7 -15.24 -14.85 -7.26
N GLN A 8 -15.85 -14.70 -6.08
CA GLN A 8 -15.96 -13.40 -5.43
C GLN A 8 -14.60 -12.90 -4.95
N GLU A 9 -13.82 -13.81 -4.36
CA GLU A 9 -12.49 -13.55 -3.83
C GLU A 9 -11.50 -13.23 -4.95
N VAL A 10 -11.48 -14.02 -6.03
CA VAL A 10 -10.63 -13.78 -7.21
C VAL A 10 -10.96 -12.44 -7.85
N LYS A 11 -12.25 -12.14 -8.03
CA LYS A 11 -12.70 -10.84 -8.56
C LYS A 11 -12.25 -9.69 -7.66
N ARG A 12 -12.38 -9.84 -6.35
CA ARG A 12 -12.00 -8.79 -5.41
C ARG A 12 -10.49 -8.53 -5.41
N ILE A 13 -9.67 -9.58 -5.45
CA ILE A 13 -8.21 -9.45 -5.57
C ILE A 13 -7.85 -8.75 -6.89
N ALA A 14 -8.49 -9.14 -8.00
CA ALA A 14 -8.28 -8.53 -9.31
C ALA A 14 -8.60 -7.02 -9.30
N GLU A 15 -9.71 -6.62 -8.68
CA GLU A 15 -10.07 -5.20 -8.47
C GLU A 15 -9.03 -4.46 -7.62
N LEU A 16 -8.58 -5.04 -6.51
CA LEU A 16 -7.61 -4.40 -5.59
C LEU A 16 -6.23 -4.22 -6.25
N GLN A 17 -5.81 -5.18 -7.08
CA GLN A 17 -4.50 -5.18 -7.72
C GLN A 17 -4.49 -4.57 -9.12
N ASN A 18 -5.65 -4.16 -9.66
CA ASN A 18 -5.82 -3.76 -11.06
C ASN A 18 -5.31 -4.82 -12.06
N ARG A 19 -5.63 -6.09 -11.82
CA ARG A 19 -5.27 -7.25 -12.67
C ARG A 19 -6.53 -7.92 -13.21
N THR A 20 -6.39 -8.86 -14.14
CA THR A 20 -7.52 -9.68 -14.61
C THR A 20 -7.76 -10.84 -13.65
N GLU A 21 -9.01 -11.31 -13.59
CA GLU A 21 -9.39 -12.50 -12.79
C GLU A 21 -8.57 -13.73 -13.20
N GLU A 22 -8.32 -13.91 -14.50
CA GLU A 22 -7.50 -15.01 -15.01
C GLU A 22 -6.07 -15.00 -14.48
N ALA A 23 -5.42 -13.83 -14.45
CA ALA A 23 -4.03 -13.73 -13.97
C ALA A 23 -3.94 -14.04 -12.47
N VAL A 24 -4.91 -13.57 -11.69
CA VAL A 24 -4.99 -13.86 -10.25
C VAL A 24 -5.25 -15.35 -10.01
N ALA A 25 -6.20 -15.93 -10.75
CA ALA A 25 -6.52 -17.35 -10.63
C ALA A 25 -5.36 -18.26 -11.02
N GLU A 26 -4.60 -17.91 -12.06
CA GLU A 26 -3.40 -18.64 -12.50
C GLU A 26 -2.30 -18.61 -11.42
N GLU A 27 -2.06 -17.44 -10.82
CA GLU A 27 -1.09 -17.28 -9.72
C GLU A 27 -1.48 -18.11 -8.49
N LEU A 28 -2.77 -18.19 -8.19
CA LEU A 28 -3.32 -18.99 -7.09
C LEU A 28 -3.52 -20.47 -7.43
N GLY A 29 -3.21 -20.88 -8.67
CA GLY A 29 -3.34 -22.26 -9.14
C GLY A 29 -4.79 -22.77 -9.24
N LEU A 30 -5.77 -21.87 -9.34
CA LEU A 30 -7.18 -22.21 -9.44
C LEU A 30 -7.54 -22.69 -10.85
N LYS A 31 -8.54 -23.58 -10.92
CA LYS A 31 -9.06 -24.08 -12.20
C LYS A 31 -10.44 -23.50 -12.48
N LYS A 32 -10.65 -23.05 -13.72
CA LYS A 32 -11.96 -22.64 -14.21
C LYS A 32 -12.76 -23.89 -14.55
N VAL A 33 -13.93 -24.04 -13.94
CA VAL A 33 -14.87 -25.14 -14.21
C VAL A 33 -16.15 -24.53 -14.76
N SER A 34 -16.60 -25.04 -15.91
CA SER A 34 -17.86 -24.63 -16.51
C SER A 34 -18.98 -25.56 -16.07
N TYR A 35 -20.07 -24.98 -15.59
CA TYR A 35 -21.34 -25.63 -15.31
C TYR A 35 -22.44 -25.04 -16.22
N SER A 36 -23.65 -25.56 -16.12
CA SER A 36 -24.79 -25.12 -16.94
C SER A 36 -25.19 -23.66 -16.72
N ASP A 37 -24.87 -23.11 -15.56
CA ASP A 37 -25.23 -21.77 -15.08
C ASP A 37 -24.07 -20.77 -15.10
N GLY A 38 -22.85 -21.20 -15.45
CA GLY A 38 -21.70 -20.29 -15.56
C GLY A 38 -20.34 -20.96 -15.44
N CYS A 39 -19.31 -20.12 -15.34
CA CYS A 39 -17.93 -20.54 -15.08
C CYS A 39 -17.47 -20.10 -13.69
N TYR A 40 -16.78 -21.00 -12.99
CA TYR A 40 -16.36 -20.78 -11.62
C TYR A 40 -14.90 -21.13 -11.42
N TRP A 41 -14.18 -20.29 -10.67
CA TRP A 41 -12.86 -20.57 -10.13
C TRP A 41 -13.02 -21.46 -8.91
N ILE A 42 -12.56 -22.71 -9.02
CA ILE A 42 -12.76 -23.72 -7.99
C ILE A 42 -11.45 -24.02 -7.28
N ALA A 43 -11.50 -23.94 -5.94
CA ALA A 43 -10.53 -24.57 -5.05
C ALA A 43 -10.99 -26.01 -4.75
N TRP A 44 -10.10 -26.98 -4.93
CA TRP A 44 -10.38 -28.42 -4.83
C TRP A 44 -10.18 -28.99 -3.43
N ASN A 45 -9.63 -28.19 -2.53
CA ASN A 45 -9.42 -28.54 -1.14
C ASN A 45 -9.39 -27.29 -0.26
N ARG A 46 -9.49 -27.51 1.04
CA ARG A 46 -9.51 -26.44 2.05
C ARG A 46 -8.20 -25.66 2.15
N ARG A 47 -7.09 -26.21 1.65
CA ARG A 47 -5.79 -25.53 1.64
C ARG A 47 -5.75 -24.48 0.52
N GLU A 48 -6.26 -24.83 -0.67
CA GLU A 48 -6.42 -23.90 -1.79
C GLU A 48 -7.40 -22.79 -1.42
N GLU A 49 -8.55 -23.11 -0.84
CA GLU A 49 -9.51 -22.13 -0.32
C GLU A 49 -8.82 -21.13 0.63
N ARG A 50 -8.07 -21.62 1.62
CA ARG A 50 -7.32 -20.77 2.55
C ARG A 50 -6.24 -19.92 1.89
N ALA A 51 -5.59 -20.42 0.83
CA ALA A 51 -4.59 -19.66 0.10
C ALA A 51 -5.23 -18.46 -0.63
N VAL A 52 -6.41 -18.65 -1.22
CA VAL A 52 -7.18 -17.57 -1.85
C VAL A 52 -7.61 -16.52 -0.80
N ILE A 53 -8.14 -16.97 0.34
CA ILE A 53 -8.55 -16.06 1.42
C ILE A 53 -7.35 -15.25 1.94
N ALA A 54 -6.20 -15.90 2.17
CA ALA A 54 -4.99 -15.20 2.61
C ALA A 54 -4.49 -14.18 1.58
N ALA A 55 -4.56 -14.50 0.29
CA ALA A 55 -4.21 -13.56 -0.78
C ALA A 55 -5.16 -12.36 -0.84
N LEU A 56 -6.45 -12.56 -0.55
CA LEU A 56 -7.42 -11.48 -0.42
C LEU A 56 -7.10 -10.56 0.76
N GLU A 57 -6.87 -11.14 1.95
CA GLU A 57 -6.48 -10.37 3.15
C GLU A 57 -5.20 -9.56 2.89
N GLU A 58 -4.18 -10.15 2.25
CA GLU A 58 -2.93 -9.46 1.91
C GLU A 58 -3.17 -8.30 0.93
N ALA A 59 -4.03 -8.48 -0.08
CA ALA A 59 -4.38 -7.44 -1.03
C ALA A 59 -5.14 -6.27 -0.38
N GLU A 60 -6.05 -6.56 0.55
CA GLU A 60 -6.77 -5.54 1.32
C GLU A 60 -5.82 -4.77 2.25
N ASP A 61 -4.95 -5.47 2.97
CA ASP A 61 -3.91 -4.86 3.80
C ASP A 61 -2.92 -4.03 2.99
N ALA A 62 -2.59 -4.45 1.77
CA ALA A 62 -1.75 -3.67 0.86
C ALA A 62 -2.44 -2.36 0.45
N LYS A 63 -3.76 -2.40 0.15
CA LYS A 63 -4.54 -1.19 -0.16
C LYS A 63 -4.62 -0.25 1.03
N ILE A 64 -4.91 -0.76 2.22
CA ILE A 64 -4.95 0.05 3.46
C ILE A 64 -3.57 0.67 3.71
N ARG A 65 -2.49 -0.09 3.59
CA ARG A 65 -1.12 0.46 3.71
C ARG A 65 -0.82 1.51 2.65
N ALA A 66 -1.28 1.32 1.41
CA ALA A 66 -1.13 2.30 0.34
C ALA A 66 -1.95 3.57 0.60
N GLU A 67 -3.16 3.46 1.13
CA GLU A 67 -4.00 4.60 1.53
C GLU A 67 -3.39 5.36 2.71
N ILE A 68 -2.96 4.66 3.77
CA ILE A 68 -2.23 5.28 4.90
C ILE A 68 -0.95 5.95 4.40
N ARG A 69 -0.21 5.31 3.47
CA ARG A 69 0.98 5.90 2.85
C ARG A 69 0.61 7.14 2.03
N ALA A 70 -0.46 7.10 1.24
CA ALA A 70 -0.93 8.23 0.46
C ALA A 70 -1.40 9.38 1.34
N GLU A 71 -2.10 9.11 2.45
CA GLU A 71 -2.49 10.11 3.45
C GLU A 71 -1.27 10.74 4.11
N ARG A 72 -0.27 9.94 4.48
CA ARG A 72 1.02 10.43 5.02
C ARG A 72 1.81 11.25 4.01
N LEU A 73 1.77 10.88 2.73
CA LEU A 73 2.40 11.64 1.63
C LEU A 73 1.64 12.93 1.30
N ALA A 74 0.31 12.95 1.46
CA ALA A 74 -0.51 14.14 1.27
C ALA A 74 -0.35 15.16 2.41
N THR A 75 0.14 14.73 3.57
CA THR A 75 0.45 15.64 4.69
C THR A 75 1.86 16.19 4.53
N PHE A 76 1.96 17.37 3.93
CA PHE A 76 3.13 18.25 4.08
C PHE A 76 3.59 18.28 5.54
N HIS A 77 4.81 17.80 5.80
CA HIS A 77 5.35 17.78 7.17
C HIS A 77 5.92 19.16 7.49
N TRP A 78 5.45 19.76 8.58
CA TRP A 78 5.92 21.07 9.02
C TRP A 78 7.24 20.94 9.77
N ILE A 79 8.27 21.60 9.26
CA ILE A 79 9.58 21.75 9.90
C ILE A 79 9.61 23.08 10.65
N LYS A 80 10.14 23.11 11.87
CA LYS A 80 10.45 24.36 12.57
C LYS A 80 11.90 24.76 12.34
N GLU A 81 12.13 25.86 11.63
CA GLU A 81 13.45 26.47 11.43
C GLU A 81 13.52 27.85 12.12
N LYS A 82 14.42 28.01 13.11
CA LYS A 82 14.73 29.31 13.75
C LYS A 82 13.54 30.16 14.24
N GLY A 83 12.39 29.55 14.48
CA GLY A 83 11.17 30.24 14.93
C GLY A 83 10.02 30.20 13.93
N ASP A 84 10.29 29.88 12.67
CA ASP A 84 9.31 29.81 11.59
C ASP A 84 8.99 28.36 11.22
N TRP A 85 7.73 28.10 10.88
CA TRP A 85 7.30 26.81 10.32
C TRP A 85 7.45 26.85 8.80
N VAL A 86 8.16 25.86 8.24
CA VAL A 86 8.42 25.69 6.81
C VAL A 86 7.95 24.32 6.35
N VAL A 87 7.49 24.25 5.11
CA VAL A 87 6.90 23.04 4.55
C VAL A 87 8.02 22.15 4.00
N ALA A 88 8.16 20.95 4.56
CA ALA A 88 9.04 19.95 3.99
C ALA A 88 8.35 19.20 2.86
N GLY A 89 9.13 18.81 1.86
CA GLY A 89 8.72 17.76 0.93
C GLY A 89 8.70 16.38 1.60
N ASP A 90 8.87 15.36 0.78
CA ASP A 90 8.77 13.96 1.21
C ASP A 90 9.90 13.54 2.18
N PHE A 91 9.52 12.96 3.32
CA PHE A 91 10.39 12.41 4.36
C PHE A 91 10.49 10.89 4.33
N GLU A 92 9.90 10.24 3.33
CA GLU A 92 9.83 8.78 3.27
C GLU A 92 11.21 8.11 3.31
N GLY A 93 11.38 7.13 4.21
CA GLY A 93 12.59 6.33 4.34
C GLY A 93 13.81 7.09 4.89
N LYS A 94 13.65 8.37 5.25
CA LYS A 94 14.74 9.20 5.74
C LYS A 94 15.02 8.93 7.21
N ILE A 95 16.30 8.77 7.53
CA ILE A 95 16.78 8.58 8.91
C ILE A 95 17.51 9.83 9.40
N VAL A 96 17.76 9.88 10.71
CA VAL A 96 18.62 10.91 11.29
C VAL A 96 19.98 10.88 10.59
N GLY A 97 20.40 12.03 10.07
CA GLY A 97 21.62 12.16 9.29
C GLY A 97 21.41 12.23 7.77
N ASP A 98 20.22 11.98 7.25
CA ASP A 98 19.94 12.16 5.83
C ASP A 98 19.71 13.62 5.44
N THR A 99 19.99 13.94 4.19
CA THR A 99 19.68 15.24 3.59
C THR A 99 18.30 15.20 2.93
N ILE A 100 17.52 16.26 3.16
CA ILE A 100 16.20 16.50 2.58
C ILE A 100 16.13 17.90 1.97
N VAL A 101 15.21 18.08 1.03
CA VAL A 101 14.92 19.40 0.44
C VAL A 101 13.71 20.00 1.14
N VAL A 102 13.92 21.14 1.80
CA VAL A 102 12.88 21.95 2.45
C VAL A 102 12.44 23.05 1.50
N MET A 103 11.13 23.22 1.33
CA MET A 103 10.57 24.33 0.55
C MET A 103 9.99 25.38 1.50
N LYS A 104 10.57 26.58 1.48
CA LYS A 104 10.07 27.68 2.29
C LYS A 104 8.80 28.26 1.68
N ALA A 105 7.99 28.95 2.48
CA ALA A 105 6.75 29.60 2.01
C ALA A 105 6.99 30.63 0.88
N ASN A 106 8.20 31.18 0.78
CA ASN A 106 8.63 32.06 -0.31
C ASN A 106 9.04 31.31 -1.60
N GLY A 107 8.86 30.00 -1.66
CA GLY A 107 9.21 29.14 -2.79
C GLY A 107 10.68 28.74 -2.88
N SER A 108 11.55 29.24 -1.98
CA SER A 108 12.96 28.86 -1.97
C SER A 108 13.16 27.43 -1.48
N LYS A 109 14.02 26.67 -2.17
CA LYS A 109 14.40 25.31 -1.81
C LYS A 109 15.76 25.33 -1.10
N GLN A 110 15.87 24.62 0.01
CA GLN A 110 17.14 24.45 0.73
C GLN A 110 17.33 22.99 1.11
N GLU A 111 18.54 22.47 0.88
CA GLU A 111 18.95 21.17 1.39
C GLU A 111 19.34 21.30 2.86
N LYS A 112 18.77 20.43 3.69
CA LYS A 112 19.08 20.38 5.12
C LYS A 112 19.21 18.97 5.60
N ARG A 113 20.00 18.81 6.66
CA ARG A 113 20.25 17.50 7.27
C ARG A 113 19.30 17.27 8.43
N ILE A 114 18.67 16.10 8.46
CA ILE A 114 17.81 15.68 9.56
C ILE A 114 18.67 15.47 10.80
N SER A 115 18.27 16.13 11.89
CA SER A 115 18.95 16.10 13.18
C SER A 115 18.19 15.29 14.23
N ALA A 116 16.86 15.25 14.16
CA ALA A 116 16.01 14.45 15.04
C ALA A 116 14.60 14.30 14.45
N PHE A 117 13.82 13.36 14.98
CA PHE A 117 12.38 13.23 14.72
C PHE A 117 11.61 13.35 16.04
N THR A 118 10.38 13.87 16.00
CA THR A 118 9.43 13.78 17.12
C THR A 118 8.71 12.43 17.11
N GLU A 119 8.13 12.05 18.25
CA GLU A 119 7.25 10.88 18.36
C GLU A 119 6.04 10.96 17.42
N SER A 120 5.64 12.19 17.06
CA SER A 120 4.58 12.47 16.08
C SER A 120 5.03 12.46 14.61
N GLY A 121 6.30 12.15 14.32
CA GLY A 121 6.82 12.03 12.95
C GLY A 121 7.34 13.33 12.31
N ASN A 122 7.39 14.44 13.04
CA ASN A 122 7.97 15.69 12.54
C ASN A 122 9.49 15.64 12.60
N ALA A 123 10.18 16.13 11.56
CA ALA A 123 11.64 16.18 11.56
C ALA A 123 12.18 17.56 11.98
N TYR A 124 13.24 17.54 12.79
CA TYR A 124 14.09 18.70 13.04
C TYR A 124 15.29 18.66 12.09
N VAL A 125 15.60 19.79 11.49
CA VAL A 125 16.69 19.92 10.52
C VAL A 125 17.68 21.01 10.92
N LYS A 126 18.95 20.83 10.57
CA LYS A 126 19.99 21.86 10.70
C LYS A 126 20.42 22.33 9.31
#